data_AF-A0A3P8TT56-F1
#
_entry.id   AF-A0A3P8TT56-F1
#
_cell.length_a   1.000
_cell.length_b   1.000
_cell.length_c   1.000
_cell.angle_alpha   90.00
_cell.angle_beta   90.00
_cell.angle_gamma   90.00
#
_symmetry.space_group_name_H-M   'P 1'
#
loop_
_entity.id
_entity.type
_entity.pdbx_description
1 polymer ?
#
loop_
_entity_poly.entity_id
_entity_poly.type
_entity_poly.pdbx_seq_one_letter_code
_entity_poly.pdbx_strand_id
1 'polypeptide(L)'
;MGDPEPPEFGSLEEELEYWKEQAARHQQSAEEAQEELQEFQQMSRDYEVELETELKQCEARNRELLSANNRLRMELENYKDKYETRHSEACRQISHLEGDLAETTAIRDQLHKYIRELEQANDDLERAKRATIMSLEDFEQRMNQVIERNAFLESELDEKENLLESVQRLKDEARDLRQELAVQQKQQVQDRKPSISSAVKEPATEDKTTSSSPNQPLPSTPSRPQASTEPFTTPLPSISRGESLSGTPLTTSARISALNIVGELLRKVGNLESKLASCREYVNEQTGNRRAGGQGAAVGQNNSDSHPSNGLYNKG
;
A
#
# COMPACT_ATOMS: atom_id res chain seq x y z
N MET A 1 -58.84 -98.40 7.61
CA MET A 1 -58.07 -99.48 6.96
C MET A 1 -58.59 -100.75 7.56
N GLY A 2 -59.31 -101.56 6.78
CA GLY A 2 -59.78 -102.86 7.26
C GLY A 2 -58.56 -103.74 7.55
N ASP A 3 -58.63 -104.49 8.64
CA ASP A 3 -57.66 -105.55 8.88
C ASP A 3 -57.63 -106.45 7.64
N PRO A 4 -56.46 -106.69 7.03
CA PRO A 4 -56.37 -107.65 5.94
C PRO A 4 -56.80 -109.02 6.47
N GLU A 5 -57.71 -109.69 5.76
CA GLU A 5 -58.10 -111.06 6.07
C GLU A 5 -56.84 -111.95 6.16
N PRO A 6 -56.76 -112.85 7.16
CA PRO A 6 -55.59 -113.69 7.35
C PRO A 6 -55.39 -114.55 6.09
N PRO A 7 -54.17 -114.65 5.56
CA PRO A 7 -53.93 -115.45 4.36
C PRO A 7 -54.29 -116.91 4.62
N GLU A 8 -55.05 -117.54 3.73
CA GLU A 8 -55.32 -118.97 3.78
C GLU A 8 -54.17 -119.73 3.10
N PHE A 9 -53.59 -120.70 3.81
CA PHE A 9 -52.41 -121.46 3.35
C PHE A 9 -52.78 -122.88 2.95
N GLY A 10 -52.20 -123.38 1.85
CA GLY A 10 -52.44 -124.75 1.37
C GLY A 10 -51.66 -125.82 2.15
N SER A 11 -50.66 -125.42 2.93
CA SER A 11 -49.88 -126.28 3.83
C SER A 11 -49.25 -125.49 4.98
N LEU A 12 -48.94 -126.16 6.09
CA LEU A 12 -48.19 -125.59 7.22
C LEU A 12 -46.81 -125.02 6.82
N GLU A 13 -46.23 -125.55 5.75
CA GLU A 13 -44.93 -125.12 5.22
C GLU A 13 -45.03 -123.79 4.47
N GLU A 14 -46.15 -123.57 3.77
CA GLU A 14 -46.48 -122.32 3.09
C GLU A 14 -46.83 -121.19 4.08
N GLU A 15 -47.52 -121.53 5.18
CA GLU A 15 -47.77 -120.61 6.30
C GLU A 15 -46.47 -120.16 6.99
N LEU A 16 -45.57 -121.12 7.28
CA LEU A 16 -44.26 -120.83 7.85
C LEU A 16 -43.42 -119.93 6.96
N GLU A 17 -43.37 -120.21 5.65
CA GLU A 17 -42.59 -119.41 4.71
C GLU A 17 -43.18 -118.00 4.55
N TYR A 18 -44.51 -117.85 4.53
CA TYR A 18 -45.17 -116.54 4.50
C TYR A 18 -44.82 -115.67 5.71
N TRP A 19 -44.95 -116.20 6.94
CA TRP A 19 -44.65 -115.44 8.15
C TRP A 19 -43.17 -115.11 8.28
N LYS A 20 -42.30 -116.01 7.83
CA LYS A 20 -40.85 -115.78 7.76
C LYS A 20 -40.50 -114.69 6.75
N GLU A 21 -41.13 -114.69 5.57
CA GLU A 21 -40.96 -113.64 4.57
C GLU A 21 -41.53 -112.30 5.06
N GLN A 22 -42.67 -112.31 5.74
CA GLN A 22 -43.28 -111.10 6.32
C GLN A 22 -42.43 -110.52 7.46
N ALA A 23 -41.87 -111.36 8.33
CA ALA A 23 -40.92 -110.94 9.35
C ALA A 23 -39.64 -110.36 8.71
N ALA A 24 -39.13 -111.00 7.64
CA ALA A 24 -37.99 -110.49 6.89
C ALA A 24 -38.27 -109.12 6.25
N ARG A 25 -39.46 -108.91 5.65
CA ARG A 25 -39.87 -107.60 5.11
C ARG A 25 -40.00 -106.53 6.18
N HIS A 26 -40.59 -106.85 7.34
CA HIS A 26 -40.70 -105.90 8.45
C HIS A 26 -39.33 -105.57 9.06
N GLN A 27 -38.45 -106.56 9.16
CA GLN A 27 -37.07 -106.35 9.59
C GLN A 27 -36.34 -105.44 8.60
N GLN A 28 -36.42 -105.72 7.30
CA GLN A 28 -35.83 -104.87 6.26
C GLN A 28 -36.39 -103.44 6.33
N SER A 29 -37.70 -103.26 6.45
CA SER A 29 -38.31 -101.92 6.56
C SER A 29 -37.90 -101.18 7.84
N ALA A 30 -37.70 -101.89 8.95
CA ALA A 30 -37.19 -101.31 10.19
C ALA A 30 -35.71 -100.91 10.06
N GLU A 31 -34.91 -101.73 9.38
CA GLU A 31 -33.50 -101.43 9.06
C GLU A 31 -33.40 -100.19 8.15
N GLU A 32 -34.19 -100.14 7.06
CA GLU A 32 -34.26 -98.99 6.14
C GLU A 32 -34.70 -97.70 6.87
N ALA A 33 -35.73 -97.74 7.71
CA ALA A 33 -36.18 -96.59 8.50
C ALA A 33 -35.13 -96.15 9.54
N GLN A 34 -34.38 -97.09 10.09
CA GLN A 34 -33.29 -96.81 11.01
C GLN A 34 -32.10 -96.16 10.29
N GLU A 35 -31.78 -96.58 9.07
CA GLU A 35 -30.77 -95.95 8.21
C GLU A 35 -31.20 -94.52 7.83
N GLU A 36 -32.43 -94.33 7.36
CA GLU A 36 -32.96 -93.00 7.01
C GLU A 36 -32.93 -92.03 8.21
N LEU A 37 -33.31 -92.50 9.40
CA LEU A 37 -33.22 -91.68 10.62
C LEU A 37 -31.78 -91.30 10.95
N GLN A 38 -30.82 -92.21 10.78
CA GLN A 38 -29.40 -91.94 11.01
C GLN A 38 -28.87 -90.91 10.02
N GLU A 39 -29.23 -91.04 8.73
CA GLU A 39 -28.89 -90.07 7.70
C GLU A 39 -29.48 -88.69 8.02
N PHE A 40 -30.77 -88.62 8.39
CA PHE A 40 -31.41 -87.36 8.77
C PHE A 40 -30.74 -86.72 9.98
N GLN A 41 -30.42 -87.50 11.01
CA GLN A 41 -29.70 -86.99 12.18
C GLN A 41 -28.31 -86.48 11.82
N GLN A 42 -27.61 -87.17 10.93
CA GLN A 42 -26.29 -86.73 10.47
C GLN A 42 -26.40 -85.44 9.66
N MET A 43 -27.32 -85.37 8.70
CA MET A 43 -27.59 -84.17 7.90
C MET A 43 -28.01 -82.97 8.78
N SER A 44 -28.81 -83.19 9.81
CA SER A 44 -29.19 -82.13 10.77
C SER A 44 -27.97 -81.60 11.52
N ARG A 45 -27.09 -82.50 11.99
CA ARG A 45 -25.84 -82.10 12.67
C ARG A 45 -24.92 -81.32 11.75
N ASP A 46 -24.75 -81.77 10.51
CA ASP A 46 -23.91 -81.09 9.53
C ASP A 46 -24.46 -79.69 9.20
N TYR A 47 -25.78 -79.57 9.05
CA TYR A 47 -26.45 -78.27 8.84
C TYR A 47 -26.33 -77.32 10.05
N GLU A 48 -26.46 -77.84 11.28
CA GLU A 48 -26.24 -77.05 12.49
C GLU A 48 -24.81 -76.50 12.55
N VAL A 49 -23.81 -77.32 12.19
CA VAL A 49 -22.41 -76.88 12.11
C VAL A 49 -22.25 -75.79 11.06
N GLU A 50 -22.85 -75.93 9.87
CA GLU A 50 -22.82 -74.89 8.83
C GLU A 50 -23.39 -73.57 9.36
N LEU A 51 -24.58 -73.58 9.97
CA LEU A 51 -25.20 -72.39 10.57
C LEU A 51 -24.33 -71.78 11.68
N GLU A 52 -23.72 -72.59 12.53
CA GLU A 52 -22.80 -72.10 13.55
C GLU A 52 -21.56 -71.44 12.94
N THR A 53 -21.03 -71.98 11.83
CA THR A 53 -19.88 -71.37 11.16
C THR A 53 -20.23 -70.03 10.53
N GLU A 54 -21.40 -69.91 9.90
CA GLU A 54 -21.91 -68.66 9.35
C GLU A 54 -22.14 -67.61 10.46
N LEU A 55 -22.76 -68.02 11.58
CA LEU A 55 -22.96 -67.16 12.73
C LEU A 55 -21.62 -66.64 13.28
N LYS A 56 -20.64 -67.53 13.49
CA LYS A 56 -19.29 -67.15 13.95
C LYS A 56 -18.61 -66.18 12.98
N GLN A 57 -18.78 -66.37 11.68
CA GLN A 57 -18.23 -65.46 10.67
C GLN A 57 -18.92 -64.08 10.72
N CYS A 58 -20.25 -64.05 10.84
CA CYS A 58 -21.03 -62.82 10.99
C CYS A 58 -20.64 -62.06 12.27
N GLU A 59 -20.49 -62.75 13.40
CA GLU A 59 -20.05 -62.15 14.67
C GLU A 59 -18.62 -61.61 14.60
N ALA A 60 -17.70 -62.33 13.93
CA ALA A 60 -16.34 -61.86 13.70
C ALA A 60 -16.34 -60.57 12.85
N ARG A 61 -17.09 -60.57 11.75
CA ARG A 61 -17.23 -59.38 10.89
C ARG A 61 -17.84 -58.19 11.63
N ASN A 62 -18.83 -58.43 12.48
CA ASN A 62 -19.45 -57.37 13.28
C ASN A 62 -18.45 -56.79 14.29
N ARG A 63 -17.68 -57.63 14.99
CA ARG A 63 -16.61 -57.19 15.88
C ARG A 63 -15.55 -56.35 15.17
N GLU A 64 -15.12 -56.76 13.97
CA GLU A 64 -14.18 -56.00 13.15
C GLU A 64 -14.74 -54.64 12.74
N LEU A 65 -16.00 -54.60 12.27
CA LEU A 65 -16.67 -53.35 11.90
C LEU A 65 -16.83 -52.41 13.10
N LEU A 66 -17.16 -52.92 14.28
CA LEU A 66 -17.26 -52.12 15.51
C LEU A 66 -15.89 -51.55 15.91
N SER A 67 -14.83 -52.35 15.85
CA SER A 67 -13.46 -51.90 16.11
C SER A 67 -13.03 -50.80 15.12
N ALA A 68 -13.27 -51.01 13.82
CA ALA A 68 -12.99 -50.02 12.79
C ALA A 68 -13.80 -48.72 12.99
N ASN A 69 -15.07 -48.83 13.35
CA ASN A 69 -15.93 -47.68 13.61
C ASN A 69 -15.42 -46.87 14.81
N ASN A 70 -15.04 -47.53 15.91
CA ASN A 70 -14.45 -46.87 17.06
C ASN A 70 -13.13 -46.17 16.72
N ARG A 71 -12.25 -46.82 15.95
CA ARG A 71 -11.01 -46.20 15.48
C ARG A 71 -11.29 -44.95 14.65
N LEU A 72 -12.19 -45.03 13.68
CA LEU A 72 -12.56 -43.89 12.84
C LEU A 72 -13.19 -42.75 13.65
N ARG A 73 -14.01 -43.06 14.67
CA ARG A 73 -14.56 -42.05 15.59
C ARG A 73 -13.46 -41.33 16.37
N MET A 74 -12.48 -42.06 16.90
CA MET A 74 -11.33 -41.47 17.59
C MET A 74 -10.48 -40.61 16.67
N GLU A 75 -10.23 -41.07 15.44
CA GLU A 75 -9.51 -40.30 14.42
C GLU A 75 -10.25 -39.00 14.08
N LEU A 76 -11.59 -39.06 13.93
CA LEU A 76 -12.42 -37.89 13.66
C LEU A 76 -12.33 -36.88 14.81
N GLU A 77 -12.47 -37.30 16.06
CA GLU A 77 -12.38 -36.37 17.20
C GLU A 77 -10.97 -35.77 17.29
N ASN A 78 -9.91 -36.56 17.06
CA ASN A 78 -8.54 -36.04 17.01
C ASN A 78 -8.33 -34.99 15.91
N TYR A 79 -8.91 -35.19 14.72
CA TYR A 79 -8.85 -34.17 13.67
C TYR A 79 -9.63 -32.92 14.01
N LYS A 80 -10.78 -33.07 14.67
CA LYS A 80 -11.60 -31.96 15.15
C LYS A 80 -10.87 -31.14 16.22
N ASP A 81 -10.26 -31.79 17.19
CA ASP A 81 -9.45 -31.13 18.23
C ASP A 81 -8.25 -30.37 17.63
N LYS A 82 -7.56 -30.99 16.67
CA LYS A 82 -6.45 -30.35 15.94
C LYS A 82 -6.93 -29.14 15.14
N TYR A 83 -8.07 -29.27 14.45
CA TYR A 83 -8.65 -28.16 13.71
C TYR A 83 -9.03 -27.01 14.65
N GLU A 84 -9.72 -27.29 15.75
CA GLU A 84 -10.15 -26.29 16.73
C GLU A 84 -8.95 -25.57 17.35
N THR A 85 -7.91 -26.32 17.73
CA THR A 85 -6.67 -25.76 18.28
C THR A 85 -6.02 -24.81 17.27
N ARG A 86 -5.80 -25.27 16.02
CA ARG A 86 -5.20 -24.46 14.95
C ARG A 86 -6.05 -23.25 14.60
N HIS A 87 -7.37 -23.41 14.58
CA HIS A 87 -8.30 -22.33 14.29
C HIS A 87 -8.25 -21.26 15.39
N SER A 88 -8.30 -21.66 16.65
CA SER A 88 -8.20 -20.75 17.79
C SER A 88 -6.86 -20.00 17.84
N GLU A 89 -5.76 -20.68 17.51
CA GLU A 89 -4.43 -20.07 17.37
C GLU A 89 -4.40 -19.04 16.24
N ALA A 90 -4.94 -19.38 15.07
CA ALA A 90 -5.01 -18.48 13.93
C ALA A 90 -5.86 -17.24 14.25
N CYS A 91 -7.02 -17.40 14.89
CA CYS A 91 -7.86 -16.28 15.34
C CYS A 91 -7.11 -15.37 16.32
N ARG A 92 -6.39 -15.94 17.30
CA ARG A 92 -5.54 -15.15 18.22
C ARG A 92 -4.44 -14.39 17.49
N GLN A 93 -3.75 -15.02 16.54
CA GLN A 93 -2.71 -14.38 15.74
C GLN A 93 -3.26 -13.25 14.88
N ILE A 94 -4.42 -13.47 14.24
CA ILE A 94 -5.11 -12.43 13.46
C ILE A 94 -5.46 -11.25 14.36
N SER A 95 -6.09 -11.47 15.51
CA SER A 95 -6.43 -10.39 16.44
C SER A 95 -5.20 -9.63 16.95
N HIS A 96 -4.08 -10.32 17.16
CA HIS A 96 -2.82 -9.67 17.53
C HIS A 96 -2.29 -8.77 16.40
N LEU A 97 -2.23 -9.29 15.17
CA LEU A 97 -1.77 -8.52 14.01
C LEU A 97 -2.69 -7.35 13.66
N GLU A 98 -4.01 -7.50 13.85
CA GLU A 98 -4.97 -6.41 13.71
C GLU A 98 -4.73 -5.31 14.74
N GLY A 99 -4.37 -5.67 15.97
CA GLY A 99 -3.94 -4.75 17.01
C GLY A 99 -2.68 -3.97 16.62
N ASP A 100 -1.62 -4.66 16.21
CA ASP A 100 -0.35 -4.05 15.80
C ASP A 100 -0.53 -3.12 14.58
N LEU A 101 -1.39 -3.52 13.64
CA LEU A 101 -1.74 -2.72 12.47
C LEU A 101 -2.48 -1.44 12.87
N ALA A 102 -3.42 -1.53 13.81
CA ALA A 102 -4.15 -0.38 14.34
C ALA A 102 -3.21 0.59 15.08
N GLU A 103 -2.31 0.06 15.92
CA GLU A 103 -1.30 0.85 16.63
C GLU A 103 -0.36 1.57 15.65
N THR A 104 0.20 0.84 14.68
CA THR A 104 1.11 1.40 13.67
C THR A 104 0.40 2.49 12.84
N THR A 105 -0.87 2.27 12.51
CA THR A 105 -1.72 3.25 11.80
C THR A 105 -1.92 4.50 12.64
N ALA A 106 -2.23 4.36 13.94
CA ALA A 106 -2.39 5.49 14.85
C ALA A 106 -1.09 6.30 15.01
N ILE A 107 0.05 5.61 15.17
CA ILE A 107 1.37 6.26 15.26
C ILE A 107 1.67 7.03 13.96
N ARG A 108 1.45 6.41 12.81
CA ARG A 108 1.64 7.04 11.49
C ARG A 108 0.79 8.31 11.37
N ASP A 109 -0.47 8.26 11.79
CA ASP A 109 -1.38 9.40 11.67
C ASP A 109 -0.98 10.53 12.63
N GLN A 110 -0.52 10.20 13.83
CA GLN A 110 0.02 11.15 14.79
C GLN A 110 1.31 11.82 14.26
N LEU A 111 2.22 11.06 13.66
CA LEU A 111 3.43 11.61 13.05
C LEU A 111 3.11 12.53 11.86
N HIS A 112 2.15 12.17 11.01
CA HIS A 112 1.70 13.07 9.93
C HIS A 112 1.10 14.37 10.47
N LYS A 113 0.34 14.31 11.56
CA LYS A 113 -0.17 15.51 12.22
C LYS A 113 0.98 16.36 12.76
N TYR A 114 1.94 15.74 13.43
CA TYR A 114 3.10 16.42 14.00
C TYR A 114 3.98 17.09 12.93
N ILE A 115 4.17 16.44 11.76
CA ILE A 115 4.88 17.03 10.63
C ILE A 115 4.21 18.35 10.19
N ARG A 116 2.88 18.37 10.04
CA ARG A 116 2.15 19.59 9.66
C ARG A 116 2.30 20.70 10.71
N GLU A 117 2.29 20.35 11.99
CA GLU A 117 2.52 21.31 13.08
C GLU A 117 3.93 21.91 13.01
N LEU A 118 4.94 21.09 12.71
CA LEU A 118 6.32 21.56 12.51
C LEU A 118 6.47 22.44 11.26
N GLU A 119 5.82 22.07 10.16
CA GLU A 119 5.79 22.88 8.93
C GLU A 119 5.18 24.26 9.21
N GLN A 120 4.04 24.31 9.91
CA GLN A 120 3.40 25.56 10.30
C GLN A 120 4.31 26.41 11.22
N ALA A 121 4.93 25.81 12.22
CA ALA A 121 5.85 26.52 13.11
C ALA A 121 7.07 27.07 12.37
N ASN A 122 7.55 26.35 11.34
CA ASN A 122 8.64 26.80 10.49
C ASN A 122 8.22 27.99 9.61
N ASP A 123 7.04 27.94 9.00
CA ASP A 123 6.48 29.08 8.24
C ASP A 123 6.33 30.34 9.12
N ASP A 124 5.87 30.16 10.36
CA ASP A 124 5.75 31.25 11.33
C ASP A 124 7.12 31.82 11.73
N LEU A 125 8.11 30.95 11.91
CA LEU A 125 9.49 31.35 12.20
C LEU A 125 10.12 32.13 11.03
N GLU A 126 9.91 31.66 9.80
CA GLU A 126 10.37 32.38 8.61
C GLU A 126 9.70 33.75 8.49
N ARG A 127 8.40 33.86 8.78
CA ARG A 127 7.69 35.13 8.78
C ARG A 127 8.26 36.07 9.84
N ALA A 128 8.50 35.59 11.05
CA ALA A 128 9.12 36.38 12.13
C ALA A 128 10.54 36.84 11.75
N LYS A 129 11.32 35.97 11.10
CA LYS A 129 12.64 36.32 10.57
C LYS A 129 12.56 37.45 9.55
N ARG A 130 11.65 37.37 8.57
CA ARG A 130 11.46 38.42 7.56
C ARG A 130 11.06 39.76 8.19
N ALA A 131 10.13 39.74 9.15
CA ALA A 131 9.73 40.95 9.88
C ALA A 131 10.89 41.56 10.68
N THR A 132 11.73 40.72 11.30
CA THR A 132 12.91 41.18 12.04
C THR A 132 13.94 41.81 11.12
N ILE A 133 14.23 41.19 9.97
CA ILE A 133 15.16 41.74 8.97
C ILE A 133 14.68 43.11 8.49
N MET A 134 13.40 43.23 8.10
CA MET A 134 12.83 44.51 7.66
C MET A 134 12.92 45.58 8.76
N SER A 135 12.66 45.23 10.02
CA SER A 135 12.81 46.18 11.13
C SER A 135 14.27 46.61 11.36
N LEU A 136 15.25 45.74 11.09
CA LEU A 136 16.67 46.08 11.17
C LEU A 136 17.06 46.99 10.01
N GLU A 137 16.64 46.68 8.79
CA GLU A 137 16.87 47.50 7.60
C GLU A 137 16.29 48.92 7.78
N ASP A 138 15.08 49.03 8.33
CA ASP A 138 14.46 50.32 8.67
C ASP A 138 15.30 51.12 9.69
N PHE A 139 15.87 50.43 10.70
CA PHE A 139 16.73 51.07 11.70
C PHE A 139 18.05 51.53 11.08
N GLU A 140 18.68 50.70 10.26
CA GLU A 140 19.89 51.03 9.51
C GLU A 140 19.67 52.25 8.60
N GLN A 141 18.55 52.30 7.88
CA GLN A 141 18.22 53.44 7.03
C GLN A 141 18.06 54.74 7.84
N ARG A 142 17.39 54.69 9.00
CA ARG A 142 17.26 55.85 9.89
C ARG A 142 18.61 56.28 10.45
N MET A 143 19.46 55.32 10.84
CA MET A 143 20.82 55.59 11.29
C MET A 143 21.62 56.32 10.21
N ASN A 144 21.59 55.82 8.97
CA ASN A 144 22.29 56.44 7.85
C ASN A 144 21.80 57.88 7.61
N GLN A 145 20.49 58.15 7.67
CA GLN A 145 19.97 59.51 7.56
C GLN A 145 20.45 60.46 8.68
N VAL A 146 20.65 59.93 9.90
CA VAL A 146 21.21 60.71 11.01
C VAL A 146 22.69 60.99 10.78
N ILE A 147 23.45 59.99 10.29
CA ILE A 147 24.85 60.15 9.92
C ILE A 147 25.00 61.21 8.82
N GLU A 148 24.20 61.15 7.76
CA GLU A 148 24.21 62.13 6.66
C GLU A 148 23.90 63.54 7.18
N ARG A 149 22.91 63.70 8.06
CA ARG A 149 22.61 64.99 8.69
C ARG A 149 23.76 65.50 9.56
N ASN A 150 24.40 64.63 10.34
CA ASN A 150 25.55 65.02 11.16
C ASN A 150 26.72 65.47 10.29
N ALA A 151 27.04 64.75 9.21
CA ALA A 151 28.10 65.14 8.27
C ALA A 151 27.80 66.49 7.60
N PHE A 152 26.53 66.74 7.25
CA PHE A 152 26.11 68.05 6.72
C PHE A 152 26.31 69.17 7.77
N LEU A 153 25.88 68.95 9.01
CA LEU A 153 26.08 69.92 10.10
C LEU A 153 27.56 70.16 10.42
N GLU A 154 28.41 69.12 10.38
CA GLU A 154 29.87 69.25 10.51
C GLU A 154 30.42 70.18 9.42
N SER A 155 30.01 70.02 8.16
CA SER A 155 30.45 70.91 7.08
C SER A 155 29.97 72.36 7.25
N GLU A 156 28.75 72.59 7.75
CA GLU A 156 28.28 73.95 8.07
C GLU A 156 29.08 74.60 9.22
N LEU A 157 29.52 73.80 10.19
CA LEU A 157 30.41 74.26 11.26
C LEU A 157 31.80 74.61 10.72
N ASP A 158 32.36 73.80 9.83
CA ASP A 158 33.65 74.06 9.18
C ASP A 158 33.60 75.34 8.33
N GLU A 159 32.54 75.55 7.55
CA GLU A 159 32.33 76.79 6.79
C GLU A 159 32.25 78.02 7.71
N LYS A 160 31.53 77.89 8.83
CA LYS A 160 31.45 78.95 9.84
C LYS A 160 32.82 79.25 10.46
N GLU A 161 33.64 78.24 10.74
CA GLU A 161 35.01 78.42 11.22
C GLU A 161 35.89 79.14 10.19
N ASN A 162 35.85 78.71 8.93
CA ASN A 162 36.56 79.37 7.82
C ASN A 162 36.16 80.85 7.67
N LEU A 163 34.88 81.17 7.81
CA LEU A 163 34.39 82.56 7.79
C LEU A 163 34.89 83.35 9.00
N LEU A 164 34.92 82.75 10.20
CA LEU A 164 35.46 83.39 11.40
C LEU A 164 36.95 83.71 11.23
N GLU A 165 37.74 82.77 10.70
CA GLU A 165 39.14 83.03 10.35
C GLU A 165 39.28 84.17 9.33
N SER A 166 38.48 84.16 8.27
CA SER A 166 38.52 85.20 7.23
C SER A 166 38.17 86.58 7.79
N VAL A 167 37.13 86.65 8.63
CA VAL A 167 36.75 87.88 9.34
C VAL A 167 37.87 88.34 10.27
N GLN A 168 38.55 87.41 10.94
CA GLN A 168 39.67 87.73 11.81
C GLN A 168 40.85 88.31 11.03
N ARG A 169 41.23 87.69 9.90
CA ARG A 169 42.26 88.23 8.99
C ARG A 169 41.91 89.62 8.48
N LEU A 170 40.69 89.83 7.98
CA LEU A 170 40.22 91.16 7.53
C LEU A 170 40.23 92.20 8.65
N LYS A 171 39.91 91.80 9.90
CA LYS A 171 40.02 92.70 11.06
C LYS A 171 41.47 93.11 11.32
N ASP A 172 42.40 92.17 11.20
CA ASP A 172 43.82 92.43 11.40
C ASP A 172 44.37 93.31 10.26
N GLU A 173 44.04 93.04 8.99
CA GLU A 173 44.36 93.91 7.85
C GLU A 173 43.75 95.32 8.00
N ALA A 174 42.49 95.43 8.41
CA ALA A 174 41.85 96.72 8.67
C ALA A 174 42.50 97.47 9.84
N ARG A 175 43.05 96.75 10.82
CA ARG A 175 43.83 97.33 11.91
C ARG A 175 45.17 97.83 11.38
N ASP A 176 45.86 97.07 10.54
CA ASP A 176 47.15 97.44 9.97
C ASP A 176 47.02 98.65 9.03
N LEU A 177 46.04 98.65 8.12
CA LEU A 177 45.74 99.81 7.25
C LEU A 177 45.40 101.07 8.05
N ARG A 178 44.68 100.95 9.17
CA ARG A 178 44.43 102.10 10.07
C ARG A 178 45.74 102.62 10.70
N GLN A 179 46.67 101.72 11.04
CA GLN A 179 48.00 102.11 11.52
C GLN A 179 48.81 102.79 10.40
N GLU A 180 48.80 102.26 9.18
CA GLU A 180 49.46 102.86 8.01
C GLU A 180 48.91 104.25 7.69
N LEU A 181 47.58 104.42 7.68
CA LEU A 181 46.94 105.73 7.50
C LEU A 181 47.32 106.70 8.61
N ALA A 182 47.38 106.26 9.87
CA ALA A 182 47.82 107.10 10.98
C ALA A 182 49.29 107.54 10.82
N VAL A 183 50.16 106.66 10.32
CA VAL A 183 51.56 106.96 9.99
C VAL A 183 51.64 107.93 8.80
N GLN A 184 50.91 107.69 7.71
CA GLN A 184 50.86 108.59 6.55
C GLN A 184 50.30 109.97 6.92
N GLN A 185 49.33 110.05 7.82
CA GLN A 185 48.82 111.33 8.32
C GLN A 185 49.87 112.07 9.16
N LYS A 186 50.70 111.34 9.92
CA LYS A 186 51.86 111.89 10.65
C LYS A 186 52.99 112.32 9.69
N GLN A 187 53.16 111.61 8.57
CA GLN A 187 54.12 111.92 7.50
C GLN A 187 53.66 113.12 6.63
N GLN A 188 52.36 113.23 6.31
CA GLN A 188 51.75 114.38 5.60
C GLN A 188 51.78 115.68 6.41
N VAL A 189 51.89 115.61 7.74
CA VAL A 189 52.12 116.79 8.59
C VAL A 189 53.57 117.30 8.48
N GLN A 190 54.52 116.47 8.02
CA GLN A 190 55.94 116.83 7.94
C GLN A 190 56.37 117.44 6.59
N ASP A 191 55.66 117.16 5.49
CA ASP A 191 55.86 117.82 4.19
C ASP A 191 54.54 118.36 3.65
N ARG A 192 54.30 119.67 3.84
CA ARG A 192 53.12 120.37 3.32
C ARG A 192 53.56 121.53 2.45
N LYS A 193 53.22 121.51 1.16
CA LYS A 193 52.65 122.66 0.40
C LYS A 193 52.22 122.27 -1.03
N PRO A 194 51.33 123.06 -1.68
CA PRO A 194 50.08 122.57 -2.26
C PRO A 194 50.01 122.78 -3.78
N SER A 195 48.93 122.35 -4.46
CA SER A 195 47.97 123.23 -5.17
C SER A 195 47.09 122.50 -6.23
N ILE A 196 45.79 122.85 -6.19
CA ILE A 196 44.77 123.08 -7.25
C ILE A 196 44.48 122.14 -8.45
N SER A 197 43.21 121.68 -8.46
CA SER A 197 42.14 121.80 -9.50
C SER A 197 42.40 121.47 -10.98
N SER A 198 41.58 120.58 -11.59
CA SER A 198 40.50 120.95 -12.54
C SER A 198 40.02 119.79 -13.45
N ALA A 199 38.69 119.56 -13.45
CA ALA A 199 37.74 119.37 -14.56
C ALA A 199 37.97 118.43 -15.78
N VAL A 200 36.81 118.07 -16.37
CA VAL A 200 36.53 117.50 -17.72
C VAL A 200 36.45 115.96 -17.75
N LYS A 201 35.59 115.25 -18.50
CA LYS A 201 34.24 115.35 -19.12
C LYS A 201 34.08 113.99 -19.86
N GLU A 202 32.90 113.38 -19.83
CA GLU A 202 32.48 112.22 -20.65
C GLU A 202 32.73 112.42 -22.18
N PRO A 203 32.83 111.35 -23.04
CA PRO A 203 31.67 110.49 -23.42
C PRO A 203 31.94 109.03 -23.93
N ALA A 204 30.83 108.26 -24.11
CA ALA A 204 30.43 107.29 -25.18
C ALA A 204 31.50 106.36 -25.85
N THR A 205 31.31 105.09 -26.25
CA THR A 205 30.15 104.24 -26.68
C THR A 205 30.65 102.81 -27.01
N GLU A 206 29.77 101.80 -26.93
CA GLU A 206 29.66 100.58 -27.80
C GLU A 206 30.77 99.47 -27.74
N ASP A 207 30.54 98.15 -27.82
CA ASP A 207 29.34 97.29 -27.92
C ASP A 207 29.76 95.79 -27.78
N LYS A 208 28.74 94.91 -27.66
CA LYS A 208 28.66 93.46 -28.00
C LYS A 208 28.41 92.41 -26.90
N THR A 209 27.10 92.06 -26.82
CA THR A 209 26.47 90.71 -26.95
C THR A 209 26.72 89.68 -25.83
N THR A 210 25.75 88.96 -25.25
CA THR A 210 24.33 88.71 -25.57
C THR A 210 23.63 88.01 -24.40
N SER A 211 22.40 88.45 -24.12
CA SER A 211 21.20 87.70 -23.68
C SER A 211 21.16 86.82 -22.41
N SER A 212 20.38 87.35 -21.45
CA SER A 212 19.19 86.76 -20.80
C SER A 212 19.29 85.78 -19.62
N SER A 213 18.84 86.30 -18.48
CA SER A 213 18.09 85.67 -17.36
C SER A 213 16.75 86.46 -17.23
N PRO A 214 15.75 86.16 -16.37
CA PRO A 214 15.39 84.95 -15.57
C PRO A 214 13.84 84.67 -15.46
N ASN A 215 13.49 83.63 -14.69
CA ASN A 215 12.40 83.54 -13.67
C ASN A 215 11.37 82.37 -13.74
N GLN A 216 11.22 81.76 -12.55
CA GLN A 216 10.39 80.68 -11.98
C GLN A 216 8.83 80.84 -12.13
N PRO A 217 7.91 79.93 -11.65
CA PRO A 217 8.01 78.80 -10.68
C PRO A 217 7.22 77.47 -10.97
N LEU A 218 7.39 76.51 -10.03
CA LEU A 218 6.80 75.15 -9.72
C LEU A 218 5.26 74.93 -9.90
N PRO A 219 4.63 73.73 -9.67
CA PRO A 219 5.12 72.34 -9.36
C PRO A 219 4.41 71.19 -10.16
N SER A 220 4.88 69.91 -10.03
CA SER A 220 4.08 68.69 -9.71
C SER A 220 4.58 67.35 -10.31
N THR A 221 4.85 66.41 -9.41
CA THR A 221 4.69 64.93 -9.48
C THR A 221 5.61 64.01 -10.31
N PRO A 222 5.92 62.79 -9.80
CA PRO A 222 7.03 61.94 -10.25
C PRO A 222 6.58 60.79 -11.16
N SER A 223 7.52 60.14 -11.86
CA SER A 223 7.71 58.67 -11.89
C SER A 223 8.62 58.21 -13.05
N ARG A 224 9.77 57.65 -12.67
CA ARG A 224 10.60 56.66 -13.38
C ARG A 224 10.93 55.61 -12.30
N PRO A 225 11.01 54.27 -12.51
CA PRO A 225 11.72 53.60 -13.62
C PRO A 225 11.07 52.35 -14.23
N GLN A 226 11.40 52.11 -15.51
CA GLN A 226 11.45 50.75 -16.06
C GLN A 226 12.87 50.21 -15.89
N ALA A 227 12.97 49.17 -15.07
CA ALA A 227 14.01 48.16 -15.13
C ALA A 227 13.33 46.79 -15.03
N SER A 228 13.91 45.87 -15.79
CA SER A 228 13.56 44.49 -16.06
C SER A 228 13.27 43.65 -14.82
N THR A 229 12.31 42.71 -14.92
CA THR A 229 12.45 41.31 -14.46
C THR A 229 11.24 40.46 -14.89
N GLU A 230 11.56 39.27 -15.39
CA GLU A 230 10.72 38.06 -15.58
C GLU A 230 9.72 37.77 -14.45
N PRO A 231 8.62 37.05 -14.74
CA PRO A 231 8.05 36.16 -13.76
C PRO A 231 8.00 34.69 -14.24
N PHE A 232 8.57 33.86 -13.38
CA PHE A 232 8.50 32.42 -13.35
C PHE A 232 7.10 31.92 -12.96
N THR A 233 6.73 30.79 -13.56
CA THR A 233 5.58 29.91 -13.35
C THR A 233 5.35 29.46 -11.91
N THR A 234 4.11 29.51 -11.39
CA THR A 234 3.41 28.37 -10.70
C THR A 234 1.92 28.66 -10.43
N PRO A 235 1.02 27.64 -10.42
CA PRO A 235 -0.44 27.82 -10.37
C PRO A 235 -1.08 27.60 -8.99
N LEU A 236 -2.31 28.11 -8.85
CA LEU A 236 -3.23 27.98 -7.71
C LEU A 236 -3.92 26.58 -7.64
N PRO A 237 -4.30 26.06 -6.46
CA PRO A 237 -5.30 25.01 -6.36
C PRO A 237 -6.68 25.63 -6.12
N SER A 238 -7.67 25.21 -6.89
CA SER A 238 -9.10 25.41 -6.58
C SER A 238 -9.81 24.08 -6.70
N ILE A 239 -10.40 23.69 -5.56
CA ILE A 239 -11.27 22.53 -5.40
C ILE A 239 -12.56 22.82 -6.16
N SER A 240 -12.94 21.96 -7.10
CA SER A 240 -14.34 21.83 -7.53
C SER A 240 -14.61 20.42 -8.05
N ARG A 241 -15.56 19.80 -7.34
CA ARG A 241 -16.25 18.54 -7.62
C ARG A 241 -16.99 18.64 -8.96
N GLY A 242 -16.84 17.65 -9.84
CA GLY A 242 -17.64 17.49 -11.05
C GLY A 242 -17.17 16.31 -11.90
N GLU A 243 -18.00 15.28 -12.00
CA GLU A 243 -17.83 14.13 -12.88
C GLU A 243 -17.60 14.56 -14.33
N SER A 244 -16.55 14.02 -14.96
CA SER A 244 -16.51 13.90 -16.42
C SER A 244 -15.54 12.80 -16.82
N LEU A 245 -16.10 11.75 -17.43
CA LEU A 245 -15.41 10.63 -18.05
C LEU A 245 -14.67 11.14 -19.30
N SER A 246 -13.43 11.61 -19.14
CA SER A 246 -12.52 11.81 -20.27
C SER A 246 -11.06 11.81 -19.81
N GLY A 247 -10.42 10.65 -19.95
CA GLY A 247 -9.09 10.55 -20.54
C GLY A 247 -7.89 11.24 -19.88
N THR A 248 -7.82 11.41 -18.56
CA THR A 248 -6.52 11.73 -17.93
C THR A 248 -5.62 10.49 -17.96
N PRO A 249 -4.41 10.54 -18.53
CA PRO A 249 -3.52 9.39 -18.53
C PRO A 249 -3.18 9.00 -17.09
N LEU A 250 -3.50 7.75 -16.73
CA LEU A 250 -3.19 7.18 -15.42
C LEU A 250 -1.73 7.47 -15.06
N THR A 251 -1.50 7.91 -13.82
CA THR A 251 -0.15 8.13 -13.30
C THR A 251 0.68 6.85 -13.48
N THR A 252 1.98 6.98 -13.73
CA THR A 252 2.86 5.82 -13.96
C THR A 252 2.77 4.80 -12.81
N SER A 253 2.62 5.28 -11.57
CA SER A 253 2.40 4.44 -10.38
C SER A 253 1.07 3.68 -10.44
N ALA A 254 -0.05 4.33 -10.81
CA ALA A 254 -1.35 3.67 -10.93
C ALA A 254 -1.35 2.58 -12.02
N ARG A 255 -0.62 2.81 -13.14
CA ARG A 255 -0.45 1.80 -14.19
C ARG A 255 0.34 0.59 -13.72
N ILE A 256 1.46 0.80 -13.03
CA ILE A 256 2.30 -0.30 -12.51
C ILE A 256 1.53 -1.10 -11.46
N SER A 257 0.80 -0.44 -10.56
CA SER A 257 -0.06 -1.11 -9.56
C SER A 257 -1.15 -1.95 -10.22
N ALA A 258 -1.86 -1.40 -11.21
CA ALA A 258 -2.88 -2.13 -11.96
C ALA A 258 -2.31 -3.36 -12.69
N LEU A 259 -1.15 -3.23 -13.34
CA LEU A 259 -0.47 -4.35 -14.01
C LEU A 259 -0.04 -5.45 -13.02
N ASN A 260 0.45 -5.08 -11.84
CA ASN A 260 0.80 -6.04 -10.80
C ASN A 260 -0.43 -6.80 -10.29
N ILE A 261 -1.54 -6.10 -10.05
CA ILE A 261 -2.81 -6.71 -9.63
C ILE A 261 -3.32 -7.68 -10.69
N VAL A 262 -3.34 -7.26 -11.96
CA VAL A 262 -3.73 -8.12 -13.09
C VAL A 262 -2.80 -9.33 -13.21
N GLY A 263 -1.49 -9.14 -13.04
CA GLY A 263 -0.51 -10.23 -13.04
C GLY A 263 -0.71 -11.22 -11.90
N GLU A 264 -1.09 -10.76 -10.70
CA GLU A 264 -1.41 -11.62 -9.57
C GLU A 264 -2.72 -12.39 -9.78
N LEU A 265 -3.75 -11.74 -10.34
CA LEU A 265 -5.02 -12.35 -10.71
C LEU A 265 -4.82 -13.47 -11.73
N LEU A 266 -4.05 -13.23 -12.80
CA LEU A 266 -3.75 -14.25 -13.81
C LEU A 266 -3.01 -15.44 -13.20
N ARG A 267 -2.09 -15.22 -12.27
CA ARG A 267 -1.39 -16.29 -11.54
C ARG A 267 -2.34 -17.10 -10.67
N LYS A 268 -3.27 -16.43 -9.97
CA LYS A 268 -4.29 -17.11 -9.16
C LYS A 268 -5.27 -17.92 -10.04
N VAL A 269 -5.68 -17.38 -11.18
CA VAL A 269 -6.52 -18.08 -12.15
C VAL A 269 -5.79 -19.31 -12.70
N GLY A 270 -4.52 -19.19 -13.10
CA GLY A 270 -3.73 -20.35 -13.55
C GLY A 270 -3.58 -21.44 -12.49
N ASN A 271 -3.38 -21.05 -11.22
CA ASN A 271 -3.34 -22.01 -10.10
C ASN A 271 -4.69 -22.69 -9.87
N LEU A 272 -5.80 -21.96 -10.03
CA LEU A 272 -7.14 -22.52 -9.91
C LEU A 272 -7.45 -23.48 -11.07
N GLU A 273 -7.06 -23.13 -12.30
CA GLU A 273 -7.20 -23.99 -13.47
C GLU A 273 -6.40 -25.29 -13.33
N SER A 274 -5.17 -25.21 -12.82
CA SER A 274 -4.34 -26.40 -12.53
C SER A 274 -4.98 -27.31 -11.47
N LYS A 275 -5.52 -26.74 -10.39
CA LYS A 275 -6.24 -27.51 -9.38
C LYS A 275 -7.53 -28.12 -9.94
N LEU A 276 -8.24 -27.40 -10.80
CA LEU A 276 -9.48 -27.89 -11.42
C LEU A 276 -9.20 -29.01 -12.42
N ALA A 277 -8.10 -28.93 -13.17
CA ALA A 277 -7.61 -30.02 -14.01
C ALA A 277 -7.25 -31.26 -13.18
N SER A 278 -6.53 -31.08 -12.07
CA SER A 278 -6.20 -32.18 -11.14
C SER A 278 -7.46 -32.81 -10.51
N CYS A 279 -8.47 -32.02 -10.14
CA CYS A 279 -9.75 -32.56 -9.67
C CYS A 279 -10.49 -33.35 -10.76
N ARG A 280 -10.46 -32.92 -12.02
CA ARG A 280 -11.05 -33.66 -13.15
C ARG A 280 -10.32 -34.98 -13.39
N GLU A 281 -9.00 -34.99 -13.34
CA GLU A 281 -8.20 -36.23 -13.43
C GLU A 281 -8.53 -37.18 -12.28
N TYR A 282 -8.58 -36.68 -11.03
CA TYR A 282 -8.94 -37.50 -9.87
C TYR A 282 -10.35 -38.11 -9.99
N VAL A 283 -11.33 -37.36 -10.49
CA VAL A 283 -12.69 -37.88 -10.74
C VAL A 283 -12.72 -38.90 -11.89
N ASN A 284 -11.94 -38.68 -12.94
CA ASN A 284 -11.80 -39.62 -14.06
C ASN A 284 -11.10 -40.91 -13.62
N GLU A 285 -10.10 -40.84 -12.75
CA GLU A 285 -9.40 -41.99 -12.18
C GLU A 285 -10.32 -42.78 -11.22
N GLN A 286 -11.12 -42.07 -10.42
CA GLN A 286 -12.11 -42.69 -9.53
C GLN A 286 -13.27 -43.36 -10.28
N THR A 287 -13.68 -42.79 -11.42
CA THR A 287 -14.72 -43.38 -12.29
C THR A 287 -14.16 -44.50 -13.18
N GLY A 288 -12.90 -44.41 -13.60
CA GLY A 288 -12.15 -45.49 -14.27
C GLY A 288 -11.96 -46.72 -13.38
N ASN A 289 -11.56 -46.53 -12.12
CA ASN A 289 -11.43 -47.63 -11.16
C ASN A 289 -12.78 -48.26 -10.76
N ARG A 290 -13.90 -47.51 -10.82
CA ARG A 290 -15.24 -48.07 -10.60
C ARG A 290 -15.77 -48.88 -11.78
N ARG A 291 -15.34 -48.60 -13.01
CA ARG A 291 -15.66 -49.41 -14.20
C ARG A 291 -14.79 -50.66 -14.32
N ALA A 292 -13.57 -50.66 -13.78
CA ALA A 292 -12.69 -51.84 -13.78
C ALA A 292 -13.04 -52.89 -12.70
N GLY A 293 -13.85 -52.52 -11.70
CA GLY A 293 -14.16 -53.38 -10.54
C GLY A 293 -15.46 -54.18 -10.60
N GLY A 294 -16.18 -54.22 -11.72
CA GLY A 294 -17.46 -54.92 -11.77
C GLY A 294 -18.01 -55.17 -13.16
N GLN A 295 -17.60 -56.28 -13.78
CA GLN A 295 -18.48 -57.27 -14.42
C GLN A 295 -17.66 -58.42 -14.99
N GLY A 296 -17.97 -59.64 -14.54
CA GLY A 296 -17.50 -60.87 -15.14
C GLY A 296 -18.20 -61.16 -16.48
N ALA A 297 -17.40 -61.75 -17.38
CA ALA A 297 -17.75 -62.69 -18.44
C ALA A 297 -18.87 -62.34 -19.45
N ALA A 298 -18.46 -62.01 -20.68
CA ALA A 298 -18.99 -62.68 -21.88
C ALA A 298 -17.95 -62.63 -23.04
N VAL A 299 -17.91 -63.75 -23.75
CA VAL A 299 -16.99 -64.21 -24.81
C VAL A 299 -17.15 -63.47 -26.14
N GLY A 300 -16.07 -63.35 -26.94
CA GLY A 300 -16.19 -63.16 -28.39
C GLY A 300 -15.03 -62.52 -29.15
N GLN A 301 -14.02 -63.32 -29.50
CA GLN A 301 -13.25 -63.38 -30.76
C GLN A 301 -12.73 -62.11 -31.51
N ASN A 302 -11.46 -62.26 -31.91
CA ASN A 302 -10.82 -61.90 -33.19
C ASN A 302 -10.21 -60.51 -33.44
N ASN A 303 -8.87 -60.53 -33.41
CA ASN A 303 -7.95 -60.31 -34.54
C ASN A 303 -7.32 -58.91 -34.77
N SER A 304 -5.99 -59.00 -34.98
CA SER A 304 -5.09 -58.21 -35.84
C SER A 304 -4.78 -56.73 -35.56
N ASP A 305 -3.48 -56.53 -35.32
CA ASP A 305 -2.56 -55.63 -36.04
C ASP A 305 -2.19 -54.23 -35.51
N SER A 306 -0.86 -54.10 -35.42
CA SER A 306 -0.01 -52.99 -35.87
C SER A 306 0.40 -51.86 -34.90
N HIS A 307 1.73 -51.81 -34.78
CA HIS A 307 2.71 -50.85 -34.27
C HIS A 307 2.39 -49.34 -34.09
N PRO A 308 3.24 -48.62 -33.32
CA PRO A 308 3.06 -47.25 -32.87
C PRO A 308 3.63 -46.22 -33.86
N SER A 309 3.12 -44.99 -33.83
CA SER A 309 3.70 -43.87 -34.56
C SER A 309 3.79 -42.60 -33.73
N ASN A 310 4.98 -42.01 -33.81
CA ASN A 310 5.44 -40.75 -33.27
C ASN A 310 4.53 -39.56 -33.58
N GLY A 311 4.54 -38.58 -32.67
CA GLY A 311 4.07 -37.21 -32.90
C GLY A 311 4.92 -36.19 -32.16
N LEU A 312 6.08 -35.85 -32.74
CA LEU A 312 6.85 -34.63 -32.49
C LEU A 312 6.21 -33.43 -33.24
N TYR A 313 6.55 -32.21 -32.82
CA TYR A 313 6.19 -30.85 -33.28
C TYR A 313 5.08 -30.16 -32.44
N ASN A 314 5.17 -28.89 -32.03
CA ASN A 314 6.21 -27.85 -32.03
C ASN A 314 5.72 -26.68 -31.15
N LYS A 315 6.68 -25.85 -30.73
CA LYS A 315 6.61 -24.43 -30.31
C LYS A 315 5.26 -23.69 -30.34
N GLY A 316 4.97 -23.08 -29.20
CA GLY A 316 4.40 -21.73 -29.01
C GLY A 316 5.05 -21.14 -27.77
#